data_AF-A0A4Q7ZT11-F1
#
_entry.id   AF-A0A4Q7ZT11-F1
#
_cell.length_a   1.000
_cell.length_b   1.000
_cell.length_c   1.000
_cell.angle_alpha   90.00
_cell.angle_beta   90.00
_cell.angle_gamma   90.00
#
_symmetry.space_group_name_H-M   'P 1'
#
loop_
_entity.id
_entity.type
_entity.pdbx_description
1 polymer ?
#
loop_
_entity_poly.entity_id
_entity_poly.type
_entity_poly.pdbx_seq_one_letter_code
_entity_poly.pdbx_strand_id
1 'polypeptide(L)'
;MRPLARWPWWAVLRIAVVGLWVLAAATAWWTAPRQQSYAQARADVAAGRVTTYQWGDRWDGNTRRWFDDYGLQSSDTLGPLFAWRTPDGRWHWTDTTDFGEVMATGAALEKQYAGVGAAALAKELRDAGLDNALGDVGRPAIVTGIEASLGLLFIGVLVAGPAPRLGTRWYWFWLVTVAPYGLGMLFWMFRDHPWSRTTAAPGDEDQRDRGVRGLLLGILSAFVIGLVVLALQSLLGDRWVPQPR
;
A
#
# COMPACT_ATOMS: atom_id res chain seq x y z
N MET A 1 -48.03 -14.13 13.69
CA MET A 1 -47.04 -13.04 13.48
C MET A 1 -45.72 -13.68 13.07
N ARG A 2 -45.28 -13.49 11.81
CA ARG A 2 -43.94 -13.93 11.40
C ARG A 2 -42.92 -12.98 12.02
N PRO A 3 -41.90 -13.45 12.74
CA PRO A 3 -40.86 -12.56 13.24
C PRO A 3 -40.23 -11.85 12.04
N LEU A 4 -40.20 -10.52 12.07
CA LEU A 4 -39.41 -9.73 11.14
C LEU A 4 -38.00 -10.32 11.18
N ALA A 5 -37.56 -10.87 10.06
CA ALA A 5 -36.22 -11.40 9.91
C ALA A 5 -35.28 -10.25 10.29
N ARG A 6 -34.70 -10.32 11.49
CA ARG A 6 -33.64 -9.41 11.90
C ARG A 6 -32.54 -9.67 10.90
N TRP A 7 -32.39 -8.77 9.93
CA TRP A 7 -31.26 -8.80 9.03
C TRP A 7 -30.04 -8.95 9.94
N PRO A 8 -29.28 -10.05 9.83
CA PRO A 8 -28.17 -10.26 10.73
C PRO A 8 -27.22 -9.13 10.41
N TRP A 9 -27.18 -8.11 11.26
CA TRP A 9 -26.33 -6.94 11.13
C TRP A 9 -24.85 -7.33 10.95
N TRP A 10 -24.50 -8.54 11.35
CA TRP A 10 -23.25 -9.25 11.06
C TRP A 10 -22.98 -9.47 9.56
N ALA A 11 -23.98 -9.80 8.76
CA ALA A 11 -23.85 -9.89 7.31
C ALA A 11 -23.54 -8.51 6.72
N VAL A 12 -24.20 -7.46 7.21
CA VAL A 12 -23.92 -6.07 6.82
C VAL A 12 -22.50 -5.69 7.20
N LEU A 13 -22.07 -5.98 8.43
CA LEU A 13 -20.69 -5.71 8.89
C LEU A 13 -19.66 -6.47 8.05
N ARG A 14 -19.92 -7.73 7.72
CA ARG A 14 -19.04 -8.54 6.86
C ARG A 14 -18.91 -7.93 5.47
N ILE A 15 -20.03 -7.55 4.86
CA ILE A 15 -20.05 -6.87 3.55
C ILE A 15 -19.31 -5.53 3.63
N ALA A 16 -19.52 -4.76 4.70
CA ALA A 16 -18.84 -3.49 4.90
C ALA A 16 -17.32 -3.67 5.01
N VAL A 17 -16.85 -4.64 5.79
CA VAL A 17 -15.41 -4.93 5.92
C VAL A 17 -14.80 -5.39 4.59
N VAL A 18 -15.46 -6.30 3.87
CA VAL A 18 -14.99 -6.73 2.54
C VAL A 18 -15.01 -5.55 1.56
N GLY A 19 -16.05 -4.73 1.58
CA GLY A 19 -16.17 -3.54 0.73
C GLY A 19 -15.06 -2.51 1.01
N LEU A 20 -14.76 -2.26 2.29
CA LEU A 20 -13.66 -1.41 2.71
C LEU A 20 -12.31 -1.99 2.26
N TRP A 21 -12.12 -3.29 2.40
CA TRP A 21 -10.91 -3.97 1.94
C TRP A 21 -10.73 -3.83 0.42
N VAL A 22 -11.78 -4.09 -0.37
CA VAL A 22 -11.76 -3.93 -1.83
C VAL A 22 -11.48 -2.49 -2.23
N LEU A 23 -12.11 -1.53 -1.55
CA LEU A 23 -11.88 -0.10 -1.79
C LEU A 23 -10.43 0.29 -1.51
N ALA A 24 -9.87 -0.17 -0.40
CA ALA A 24 -8.47 0.08 -0.05
C ALA A 24 -7.51 -0.57 -1.06
N ALA A 25 -7.76 -1.83 -1.45
CA ALA A 25 -6.95 -2.54 -2.43
C ALA A 25 -6.98 -1.85 -3.80
N ALA A 26 -8.18 -1.49 -4.29
CA ALA A 26 -8.34 -0.78 -5.56
C ALA A 26 -7.66 0.59 -5.53
N THR A 27 -7.77 1.33 -4.42
CA THR A 27 -7.15 2.64 -4.27
C THR A 27 -5.62 2.52 -4.20
N ALA A 28 -5.10 1.58 -3.41
CA ALA A 28 -3.66 1.31 -3.33
C ALA A 28 -3.09 0.92 -4.71
N TRP A 29 -3.79 0.05 -5.45
CA TRP A 29 -3.41 -0.32 -6.80
C TRP A 29 -3.46 0.85 -7.80
N TRP A 30 -4.48 1.68 -7.73
CA TRP A 30 -4.62 2.86 -8.59
C TRP A 30 -3.47 3.85 -8.37
N THR A 31 -3.13 4.07 -7.10
CA THR A 31 -2.15 5.05 -6.63
C THR A 31 -0.74 4.49 -6.46
N ALA A 32 -0.51 3.22 -6.79
CA ALA A 32 0.81 2.62 -6.73
C ALA A 32 1.78 3.37 -7.67
N PRO A 33 3.03 3.62 -7.23
CA PRO A 33 4.01 4.35 -8.02
C PRO A 33 4.33 3.60 -9.32
N ARG A 34 4.23 4.31 -10.45
CA ARG A 34 4.58 3.78 -11.78
C ARG A 34 5.75 4.53 -12.37
N GLN A 35 6.77 3.81 -12.83
CA GLN A 35 7.88 4.43 -13.54
C GLN A 35 7.37 5.06 -14.85
N GLN A 36 7.81 6.27 -15.13
CA GLN A 36 7.53 7.03 -16.34
C GLN A 36 8.83 7.57 -16.90
N SER A 37 8.79 7.99 -18.17
CA SER A 37 9.93 8.66 -18.79
C SER A 37 10.08 10.09 -18.28
N TYR A 38 11.30 10.61 -18.37
CA TYR A 38 11.57 12.01 -18.10
C TYR A 38 10.87 12.97 -19.05
N ALA A 39 10.73 12.59 -20.32
CA ALA A 39 9.94 13.37 -21.28
C ALA A 39 8.49 13.52 -20.81
N GLN A 40 7.91 12.45 -20.23
CA GLN A 40 6.57 12.51 -19.64
C GLN A 40 6.55 13.41 -18.40
N ALA A 41 7.55 13.33 -17.52
CA ALA A 41 7.66 14.21 -16.36
C ALA A 41 7.65 15.69 -16.76
N ARG A 42 8.48 16.07 -17.74
CA ARG A 42 8.52 17.43 -18.29
C ARG A 42 7.21 17.84 -18.94
N ALA A 43 6.58 16.94 -19.70
CA ALA A 43 5.28 17.20 -20.31
C ALA A 43 4.17 17.43 -19.27
N ASP A 44 4.20 16.71 -18.14
CA ASP A 44 3.27 16.90 -17.04
C ASP A 44 3.51 18.21 -16.29
N VAL A 45 4.78 18.58 -16.07
CA VAL A 45 5.17 19.88 -15.48
C VAL A 45 4.70 21.02 -16.38
N ALA A 46 5.03 20.98 -17.67
CA ALA A 46 4.66 22.00 -18.65
C ALA A 46 3.13 22.13 -18.81
N ALA A 47 2.39 21.02 -18.66
CA ALA A 47 0.93 21.01 -18.72
C ALA A 47 0.26 21.41 -17.39
N GLY A 48 1.02 21.72 -16.33
CA GLY A 48 0.46 22.05 -15.01
C GLY A 48 -0.27 20.87 -14.36
N ARG A 49 0.08 19.63 -14.72
CA ARG A 49 -0.53 18.41 -14.19
C ARG A 49 0.14 17.91 -12.90
N VAL A 50 1.15 18.59 -12.39
CA VAL A 50 1.81 18.21 -11.14
C VAL A 50 1.11 18.89 -9.96
N THR A 51 0.46 18.11 -9.09
CA THR A 51 -0.20 18.63 -7.88
C THR A 51 0.70 18.57 -6.65
N THR A 52 1.56 17.54 -6.59
CA THR A 52 2.52 17.32 -5.52
C THR A 52 3.74 16.64 -6.10
N TYR A 53 4.93 16.97 -5.63
CA TYR A 53 6.15 16.26 -6.02
C TYR A 53 7.13 16.13 -4.86
N GLN A 54 7.99 15.13 -4.97
CA GLN A 54 9.02 14.78 -4.02
C GLN A 54 10.27 14.32 -4.75
N TRP A 55 11.41 14.59 -4.13
CA TRP A 55 12.72 14.09 -4.55
C TRP A 55 13.24 13.11 -3.50
N GLY A 56 14.02 12.12 -3.93
CA GLY A 56 14.74 11.26 -2.99
C GLY A 56 15.84 10.43 -3.64
N ASP A 57 16.60 9.78 -2.78
CA ASP A 57 17.76 8.97 -3.15
C ASP A 57 17.41 7.49 -3.29
N ARG A 58 16.40 7.06 -2.55
CA ARG A 58 15.94 5.67 -2.51
C ARG A 58 14.48 5.57 -2.08
N TRP A 59 13.88 4.43 -2.40
CA TRP A 59 12.59 4.03 -1.87
C TRP A 59 12.71 3.60 -0.41
N ASP A 60 11.78 4.04 0.43
CA ASP A 60 11.56 3.47 1.76
C ASP A 60 10.81 2.14 1.58
N GLY A 61 11.45 1.04 1.98
CA GLY A 61 10.94 -0.32 1.83
C GLY A 61 10.16 -0.83 3.04
N ASN A 62 9.53 0.04 3.83
CA ASN A 62 8.83 -0.40 5.04
C ASN A 62 7.48 -1.09 4.72
N THR A 63 7.55 -2.38 4.40
CA THR A 63 6.46 -3.27 3.97
C THR A 63 5.60 -3.84 5.11
N ARG A 64 5.65 -3.27 6.32
CA ARG A 64 4.94 -3.85 7.49
C ARG A 64 3.43 -3.59 7.52
N ARG A 65 2.89 -2.89 6.53
CA ARG A 65 1.47 -2.54 6.42
C ARG A 65 0.74 -3.49 5.47
N TRP A 66 -0.58 -3.62 5.61
CA TRP A 66 -1.35 -4.47 4.69
C TRP A 66 -1.30 -3.94 3.26
N PHE A 67 -1.33 -2.62 3.08
CA PHE A 67 -1.08 -2.01 1.78
C PHE A 67 0.23 -1.25 1.86
N ASP A 68 1.08 -1.45 0.87
CA ASP A 68 2.42 -0.90 0.85
C ASP A 68 2.40 0.63 0.96
N ASP A 69 3.33 1.15 1.75
CA ASP A 69 3.63 2.57 1.85
C ASP A 69 4.96 2.77 1.15
N TYR A 70 4.89 3.25 -0.09
CA TYR A 70 6.10 3.67 -0.77
C TYR A 70 6.28 5.14 -0.40
N GLY A 71 7.49 5.51 -0.02
CA GLY A 71 7.92 6.89 0.16
C GLY A 71 9.32 7.05 -0.39
N LEU A 72 9.67 8.25 -0.84
CA LEU A 72 11.06 8.55 -1.19
C LEU A 72 11.79 9.09 0.05
N GLN A 73 12.94 8.51 0.37
CA GLN A 73 13.82 9.03 1.41
C GLN A 73 14.86 9.96 0.76
N SER A 74 14.98 11.19 1.27
CA SER A 74 15.99 12.17 0.86
C SER A 74 17.02 12.36 1.96
N SER A 75 18.30 12.45 1.59
CA SER A 75 19.46 12.65 2.46
C SER A 75 19.97 14.10 2.45
N ASP A 76 19.06 15.08 2.55
CA ASP A 76 19.31 16.54 2.52
C ASP A 76 19.65 17.14 1.16
N THR A 77 19.98 16.31 0.16
CA THR A 77 20.09 16.70 -1.24
C THR A 77 18.90 16.19 -2.05
N LEU A 78 18.53 16.90 -3.12
CA LEU A 78 17.45 16.49 -4.00
C LEU A 78 17.99 15.37 -4.89
N GLY A 79 17.67 14.13 -4.47
CA GLY A 79 18.20 12.90 -5.01
C GLY A 79 17.78 12.59 -6.46
N PRO A 80 18.33 11.53 -7.06
CA PRO A 80 18.10 11.18 -8.46
C PRO A 80 16.66 10.75 -8.78
N LEU A 81 15.87 10.36 -7.79
CA LEU A 81 14.49 9.93 -8.00
C LEU A 81 13.55 11.13 -7.89
N PHE A 82 12.80 11.38 -8.96
CA PHE A 82 11.72 12.35 -8.98
C PHE A 82 10.38 11.64 -8.97
N ALA A 83 9.55 11.90 -7.95
CA ALA A 83 8.18 11.41 -7.84
C ALA A 83 7.20 12.58 -7.96
N TRP A 84 6.09 12.37 -8.66
CA TRP A 84 5.02 13.36 -8.74
C TRP A 84 3.63 12.73 -8.77
N ARG A 85 2.65 13.53 -8.36
CA ARG A 85 1.23 13.22 -8.37
C ARG A 85 0.48 14.05 -9.38
N THR A 86 -0.48 13.44 -10.04
CA THR A 86 -1.40 14.07 -10.98
C THR A 86 -2.79 14.28 -10.36
N PRO A 87 -3.66 15.16 -10.92
CA PRO A 87 -4.98 15.46 -10.37
C PRO A 87 -5.92 14.24 -10.28
N ASP A 88 -5.70 13.22 -11.11
CA ASP A 88 -6.41 11.93 -11.06
C ASP A 88 -5.93 11.02 -9.91
N GLY A 89 -5.03 11.54 -9.07
CA GLY A 89 -4.53 10.90 -7.87
C GLY A 89 -3.45 9.86 -8.14
N ARG A 90 -3.03 9.66 -9.39
CA ARG A 90 -1.99 8.70 -9.76
C ARG A 90 -0.61 9.19 -9.37
N TRP A 91 0.24 8.22 -9.09
CA TRP A 91 1.61 8.45 -8.69
C TRP A 91 2.57 7.95 -9.77
N HIS A 92 3.43 8.85 -10.22
CA HIS A 92 4.47 8.61 -11.19
C HIS A 92 5.85 8.88 -10.59
N TRP A 93 6.86 8.22 -11.12
CA TRP A 93 8.24 8.53 -10.78
C TRP A 93 9.19 8.28 -11.96
N THR A 94 10.34 8.94 -11.96
CA THR A 94 11.42 8.72 -12.94
C THR A 94 12.76 8.76 -12.21
N ASP A 95 13.71 7.98 -12.69
CA ASP A 95 15.13 8.19 -12.39
C ASP A 95 15.63 9.32 -13.28
N THR A 96 16.38 10.26 -12.70
CA THR A 96 16.93 11.42 -13.43
C THR A 96 18.41 11.31 -13.76
N THR A 97 19.04 10.17 -13.43
CA THR A 97 20.46 9.90 -13.74
C THR A 97 20.68 9.37 -15.16
N ASP A 98 19.69 8.69 -15.72
CA ASP A 98 19.78 7.96 -16.99
C ASP A 98 19.55 8.86 -18.23
N PHE A 99 20.26 9.99 -18.33
CA PHE A 99 20.22 10.87 -19.51
C PHE A 99 21.58 11.05 -20.17
N GLY A 100 21.63 10.69 -21.46
CA GLY A 100 22.72 11.02 -22.39
C GLY A 100 22.54 12.34 -23.15
N GLU A 101 21.51 13.14 -22.87
CA GLU A 101 21.09 14.24 -23.77
C GLU A 101 21.19 15.68 -23.20
N VAL A 102 21.65 15.90 -21.97
CA VAL A 102 21.78 17.26 -21.43
C VAL A 102 23.25 17.65 -21.25
N MET A 103 23.80 18.32 -22.27
CA MET A 103 25.06 19.07 -22.17
C MET A 103 24.87 20.25 -21.22
N ALA A 104 25.58 20.24 -20.10
CA ALA A 104 25.46 21.18 -19.00
C ALA A 104 25.65 22.64 -19.44
N THR A 105 24.66 23.49 -19.14
CA THR A 105 24.84 24.94 -19.01
C THR A 105 24.33 25.37 -17.64
N GLY A 106 25.16 25.24 -16.59
CA GLY A 106 24.85 25.84 -15.30
C GLY A 106 25.47 25.16 -14.07
N ALA A 107 26.74 25.48 -13.77
CA ALA A 107 27.51 24.97 -12.63
C ALA A 107 26.99 25.40 -11.22
N ALA A 108 25.84 26.08 -11.13
CA ALA A 108 25.32 26.62 -9.87
C ALA A 108 24.19 25.76 -9.24
N LEU A 109 23.44 24.99 -10.03
CA LEU A 109 22.44 24.03 -9.50
C LEU A 109 23.05 22.68 -9.11
N GLU A 110 24.25 22.36 -9.59
CA GLU A 110 24.93 21.07 -9.36
C GLU A 110 25.20 20.74 -7.89
N LYS A 111 25.21 21.73 -6.98
CA LYS A 111 25.46 21.50 -5.55
C LYS A 111 24.22 21.06 -4.75
N GLN A 112 23.01 21.20 -5.31
CA GLN A 112 21.75 20.87 -4.62
C GLN A 112 21.03 19.65 -5.21
N TYR A 113 21.42 19.20 -6.41
CA TYR A 113 20.75 18.15 -7.16
C TYR A 113 21.71 17.04 -7.57
N ALA A 114 21.31 15.79 -7.35
CA ALA A 114 22.06 14.63 -7.80
C ALA A 114 21.85 14.37 -9.31
N GLY A 115 22.41 15.25 -10.16
CA GLY A 115 22.45 15.06 -11.61
C GLY A 115 21.85 16.21 -12.43
N VAL A 116 22.26 16.28 -13.71
CA VAL A 116 21.86 17.35 -14.64
C VAL A 116 20.35 17.30 -14.94
N GLY A 117 19.77 16.10 -15.03
CA GLY A 117 18.32 15.92 -15.25
C GLY A 117 17.48 16.45 -14.09
N ALA A 118 17.93 16.23 -12.85
CA ALA A 118 17.28 16.74 -11.65
C ALA A 118 17.31 18.28 -11.59
N ALA A 119 18.47 18.88 -11.86
CA ALA A 119 18.63 20.33 -11.91
C ALA A 119 17.74 20.99 -12.99
N ALA A 120 17.69 20.41 -14.19
CA ALA A 120 16.85 20.92 -15.27
C ALA A 120 15.36 20.86 -14.93
N LEU A 121 14.89 19.73 -14.39
CA LEU A 121 13.48 19.56 -14.03
C LEU A 121 13.08 20.45 -12.84
N ALA A 122 13.98 20.63 -11.88
CA ALA A 122 13.75 21.54 -10.76
C ALA A 122 13.64 23.00 -11.19
N LYS A 123 14.44 23.41 -12.18
CA LYS A 123 14.29 24.72 -12.81
C LYS A 123 12.92 24.84 -13.48
N GLU A 124 12.48 23.84 -14.24
CA GLU A 124 11.17 23.86 -14.89
C GLU A 124 10.01 23.92 -13.89
N LEU A 125 10.11 23.20 -12.76
CA LEU A 125 9.12 23.27 -11.67
C LEU A 125 9.04 24.68 -11.08
N ARG A 126 10.18 25.33 -10.86
CA ARG A 126 10.24 26.70 -10.36
C ARG A 126 9.70 27.71 -11.37
N ASP A 127 10.08 27.56 -12.63
CA ASP A 127 9.59 28.41 -13.73
C ASP A 127 8.07 28.26 -13.93
N ALA A 128 7.52 27.07 -13.63
CA ALA A 128 6.09 26.79 -13.59
C ALA A 128 5.37 27.27 -12.31
N GLY A 129 6.09 27.85 -11.34
CA GLY A 129 5.53 28.33 -10.08
C GLY A 129 5.06 27.23 -9.13
N LEU A 130 5.59 26.01 -9.26
CA LEU A 130 5.20 24.84 -8.47
C LEU A 130 5.98 24.71 -7.15
N ASP A 131 6.65 25.75 -6.67
CA ASP A 131 7.44 25.67 -5.42
C ASP A 131 6.59 25.22 -4.21
N ASN A 132 5.30 25.56 -4.18
CA ASN A 132 4.37 25.17 -3.12
C ASN A 132 3.84 23.72 -3.26
N ALA A 133 4.10 23.05 -4.38
CA ALA A 133 3.69 21.67 -4.61
C ALA A 133 4.71 20.65 -4.06
N LEU A 134 5.83 21.11 -3.50
CA LEU A 134 6.78 20.24 -2.82
C LEU A 134 6.14 19.63 -1.57
N GLY A 135 6.09 18.30 -1.50
CA GLY A 135 5.48 17.60 -0.38
C GLY A 135 5.56 16.09 -0.52
N ASP A 136 5.14 15.37 0.52
CA ASP A 136 5.10 13.91 0.50
C ASP A 136 4.09 13.42 -0.57
N VAL A 137 4.59 12.68 -1.56
CA VAL A 137 3.76 12.06 -2.61
C VAL A 137 3.16 10.73 -2.14
N GLY A 138 3.48 10.33 -0.90
CA GLY A 138 3.13 9.08 -0.28
C GLY A 138 1.64 8.74 -0.25
N ARG A 139 1.38 7.64 0.45
CA ARG A 139 0.10 6.93 0.37
C ARG A 139 -1.12 7.82 0.64
N PRO A 140 -2.23 7.66 -0.11
CA PRO A 140 -3.42 8.45 0.12
C PRO A 140 -4.01 8.21 1.53
N ALA A 141 -4.33 9.30 2.23
CA ALA A 141 -4.86 9.27 3.60
C ALA A 141 -6.10 8.36 3.77
N ILE A 142 -6.93 8.21 2.73
CA ILE A 142 -8.09 7.31 2.75
C ILE A 142 -7.67 5.84 2.93
N VAL A 143 -6.59 5.39 2.29
CA VAL A 143 -6.14 4.00 2.42
C VAL A 143 -5.57 3.76 3.81
N THR A 144 -4.86 4.74 4.37
CA THR A 144 -4.37 4.71 5.76
C THR A 144 -5.53 4.67 6.76
N GLY A 145 -6.56 5.50 6.57
CA GLY A 145 -7.75 5.52 7.41
C GLY A 145 -8.55 4.22 7.37
N ILE A 146 -8.70 3.61 6.19
CA ILE A 146 -9.36 2.31 6.04
C ILE A 146 -8.55 1.22 6.74
N GLU A 147 -7.23 1.14 6.52
CA GLU A 147 -6.38 0.15 7.17
C GLU A 147 -6.42 0.29 8.70
N ALA A 148 -6.29 1.50 9.22
CA ALA A 148 -6.38 1.75 10.65
C ALA A 148 -7.74 1.32 11.23
N SER A 149 -8.84 1.63 10.53
CA SER A 149 -10.20 1.24 10.94
C SER A 149 -10.37 -0.28 10.96
N LEU A 150 -9.87 -0.97 9.93
CA LEU A 150 -9.92 -2.42 9.83
C LEU A 150 -9.03 -3.09 10.90
N GLY A 151 -7.83 -2.56 11.15
CA GLY A 151 -6.93 -3.03 12.19
C GLY A 151 -7.50 -2.88 13.60
N LEU A 152 -8.09 -1.71 13.90
CA LEU A 152 -8.76 -1.47 15.18
C LEU A 152 -9.97 -2.38 15.38
N LEU A 153 -10.79 -2.56 14.34
CA LEU A 153 -11.91 -3.50 14.38
C LEU A 153 -11.43 -4.93 14.66
N PHE A 154 -10.38 -5.37 13.98
CA PHE A 154 -9.78 -6.69 14.20
C PHE A 154 -9.33 -6.89 15.63
N ILE A 155 -8.51 -5.98 16.15
CA ILE A 155 -7.97 -6.07 17.52
C ILE A 155 -9.11 -6.05 18.54
N GLY A 156 -10.08 -5.16 18.37
CA GLY A 156 -11.24 -5.07 19.25
C GLY A 156 -12.03 -6.38 19.31
N VAL A 157 -12.31 -6.99 18.16
CA VAL A 157 -13.01 -8.29 18.09
C VAL A 157 -12.13 -9.42 18.63
N LEU A 158 -10.83 -9.41 18.38
CA LEU A 158 -9.94 -10.46 18.86
C LEU A 158 -9.82 -10.48 20.39
N VAL A 159 -9.82 -9.31 21.03
CA VAL A 159 -9.69 -9.16 22.48
C VAL A 159 -11.02 -9.34 23.21
N ALA A 160 -12.06 -8.61 22.77
CA ALA A 160 -13.35 -8.54 23.46
C ALA A 160 -14.44 -9.43 22.83
N GLY A 161 -14.20 -9.98 21.64
CA GLY A 161 -15.17 -10.81 20.94
C GLY A 161 -15.18 -12.27 21.38
N PRO A 162 -16.11 -13.07 20.81
CA PRO A 162 -16.21 -14.50 21.06
C PRO A 162 -14.90 -15.23 20.82
N ALA A 163 -14.68 -16.33 21.56
CA ALA A 163 -13.53 -17.19 21.31
C ALA A 163 -13.62 -17.77 19.88
N PRO A 164 -12.54 -17.71 19.08
CA PRO A 164 -12.54 -18.29 17.74
C PRO A 164 -12.75 -19.81 17.80
N ARG A 165 -13.39 -20.40 16.79
CA ARG A 165 -13.78 -21.82 16.79
C ARG A 165 -12.64 -22.73 16.35
N LEU A 166 -11.92 -22.36 15.30
CA LEU A 166 -10.95 -23.24 14.62
C LEU A 166 -9.51 -23.02 15.10
N GLY A 167 -9.19 -21.80 15.52
CA GLY A 167 -7.85 -21.41 15.94
C GLY A 167 -7.86 -20.70 17.30
N THR A 168 -6.71 -20.65 17.95
CA THR A 168 -6.53 -19.75 19.10
C THR A 168 -6.58 -18.28 18.67
N ARG A 169 -6.83 -17.35 19.59
CA ARG A 169 -6.70 -15.90 19.31
C ARG A 169 -5.31 -15.57 18.76
N TRP A 170 -4.28 -16.22 19.28
CA TRP A 170 -2.90 -16.07 18.80
C TRP A 170 -2.67 -16.61 17.38
N TYR A 171 -3.34 -17.70 16.99
CA TYR A 171 -3.30 -18.20 15.62
C TYR A 171 -3.80 -17.13 14.65
N TRP A 172 -4.97 -16.55 14.94
CA TRP A 172 -5.55 -15.51 14.09
C TRP A 172 -4.77 -14.20 14.14
N PHE A 173 -4.27 -13.80 15.30
CA PHE A 173 -3.37 -12.65 15.42
C PHE A 173 -2.21 -12.75 14.44
N TRP A 174 -1.45 -13.84 14.49
CA TRP A 174 -0.28 -14.02 13.63
C TRP A 174 -0.66 -14.14 12.16
N LEU A 175 -1.73 -14.87 11.83
CA LEU A 175 -2.15 -15.04 10.45
C LEU A 175 -2.60 -13.70 9.82
N VAL A 176 -3.36 -12.89 10.55
CA VAL A 176 -3.87 -11.59 10.06
C VAL A 176 -2.77 -10.54 9.97
N THR A 177 -1.83 -10.53 10.90
CA THR A 177 -0.73 -9.54 10.94
C THR A 177 0.39 -9.86 9.95
N VAL A 178 0.63 -11.14 9.65
CA VAL A 178 1.74 -11.56 8.79
C VAL A 178 1.31 -11.76 7.34
N ALA A 179 0.07 -12.18 7.09
CA ALA A 179 -0.41 -12.32 5.71
C ALA A 179 -0.50 -10.94 5.02
N PRO A 180 0.11 -10.78 3.83
CA PRO A 180 0.13 -9.50 3.14
C PRO A 180 -1.25 -9.14 2.61
N TYR A 181 -1.43 -7.86 2.24
CA TYR A 181 -2.67 -7.36 1.64
C TYR A 181 -3.90 -7.58 2.52
N GLY A 182 -3.74 -7.76 3.83
CA GLY A 182 -4.85 -8.04 4.75
C GLY A 182 -5.60 -9.33 4.43
N LEU A 183 -5.03 -10.26 3.65
CA LEU A 183 -5.72 -11.48 3.23
C LEU A 183 -6.03 -12.41 4.41
N GLY A 184 -5.21 -12.37 5.45
CA GLY A 184 -5.49 -13.09 6.69
C GLY A 184 -6.82 -12.64 7.32
N MET A 185 -7.17 -11.35 7.24
CA MET A 185 -8.46 -10.83 7.72
C MET A 185 -9.61 -11.44 6.93
N LEU A 186 -9.53 -11.45 5.60
CA LEU A 186 -10.57 -12.03 4.75
C LEU A 186 -10.75 -13.52 5.04
N PHE A 187 -9.63 -14.23 5.20
CA PHE A 187 -9.63 -15.65 5.53
C PHE A 187 -10.27 -15.90 6.90
N TRP A 188 -9.92 -15.10 7.91
CA TRP A 188 -10.54 -15.16 9.24
C TRP A 188 -12.06 -14.94 9.21
N MET A 189 -12.51 -13.91 8.49
CA MET A 189 -13.95 -13.63 8.34
C MET A 189 -14.71 -14.74 7.62
N PHE A 190 -14.08 -15.36 6.62
CA PHE A 190 -14.67 -16.45 5.85
C PHE A 190 -14.72 -17.75 6.64
N ARG A 191 -13.65 -18.06 7.38
CA ARG A 191 -13.44 -19.38 7.97
C ARG A 191 -14.04 -19.52 9.36
N ASP A 192 -13.91 -18.50 10.20
CA ASP A 192 -14.24 -18.58 11.62
C ASP A 192 -15.54 -17.85 12.01
N HIS A 193 -15.99 -16.92 11.16
CA HIS A 193 -17.19 -16.10 11.39
C HIS A 193 -17.19 -15.51 12.81
N PRO A 194 -16.28 -14.57 13.12
CA PRO A 194 -15.94 -14.13 14.48
C PRO A 194 -17.10 -13.47 15.25
N TRP A 195 -18.19 -13.20 14.55
CA TRP A 195 -19.40 -12.60 15.07
C TRP A 195 -20.56 -13.59 15.28
N SER A 196 -20.40 -14.84 14.88
CA SER A 196 -21.39 -15.88 15.15
C SER A 196 -21.34 -16.25 16.63
N ARG A 197 -22.47 -16.17 17.34
CA ARG A 197 -22.58 -16.47 18.78
C ARG A 197 -22.40 -17.97 19.11
N THR A 198 -21.89 -18.77 18.19
CA THR A 198 -21.66 -20.18 18.42
C THR A 198 -20.33 -20.32 19.16
N THR A 199 -20.40 -20.19 20.48
CA THR A 199 -19.30 -20.55 21.39
C THR A 199 -18.83 -21.97 21.08
N ALA A 200 -17.51 -22.14 20.94
CA ALA A 200 -16.91 -23.46 20.82
C ALA A 200 -17.33 -24.35 21.99
N ALA A 201 -17.57 -25.63 21.72
CA ALA A 201 -17.98 -26.57 22.75
C ALA A 201 -16.85 -26.77 23.79
N PRO A 202 -17.18 -26.93 25.09
CA PRO A 202 -16.19 -27.30 26.10
C PRO A 202 -15.50 -28.62 25.69
N GLY A 203 -14.16 -28.66 25.69
CA GLY A 203 -13.36 -29.83 25.31
C GLY A 203 -12.70 -29.78 23.93
N ASP A 204 -13.04 -28.79 23.10
CA ASP A 204 -12.49 -28.61 21.76
C ASP A 204 -11.11 -27.89 21.76
N GLU A 205 -10.40 -27.88 22.89
CA GLU A 205 -9.16 -27.11 23.06
C GLU A 205 -7.94 -27.79 22.44
N ASP A 206 -7.88 -29.13 22.48
CA ASP A 206 -6.76 -29.90 21.92
C ASP A 206 -6.75 -29.93 20.39
N GLN A 207 -7.88 -29.64 19.75
CA GLN A 207 -8.02 -29.69 18.29
C GLN A 207 -7.79 -28.33 17.61
N ARG A 208 -7.63 -27.23 18.37
CA ARG A 208 -7.47 -25.87 17.81
C ARG A 208 -6.06 -25.62 17.30
N ASP A 209 -5.97 -24.89 16.19
CA ASP A 209 -4.69 -24.47 15.65
C ASP A 209 -3.98 -23.46 16.57
N ARG A 210 -2.71 -23.76 16.86
CA ARG A 210 -1.86 -22.99 17.78
C ARG A 210 -1.25 -21.77 17.10
N GLY A 211 -0.87 -20.77 17.90
CA GLY A 211 -0.26 -19.51 17.44
C GLY A 211 0.89 -19.68 16.44
N VAL A 212 1.81 -20.62 16.72
CA VAL A 212 2.97 -20.89 15.84
C VAL A 212 2.56 -21.35 14.45
N ARG A 213 1.47 -22.13 14.31
CA ARG A 213 0.95 -22.53 13.00
C ARG A 213 0.43 -21.32 12.21
N GLY A 214 -0.23 -20.38 12.89
CA GLY A 214 -0.71 -19.14 12.28
C GLY A 214 0.44 -18.30 11.72
N LEU A 215 1.54 -18.19 12.49
CA LEU A 215 2.77 -17.54 12.04
C LEU A 215 3.38 -18.22 10.81
N LEU A 216 3.56 -19.54 10.85
CA LEU A 216 4.12 -20.29 9.72
C LEU A 216 3.26 -20.18 8.46
N LEU A 217 1.94 -20.26 8.60
CA LEU A 217 1.00 -20.07 7.48
C LEU A 217 1.04 -18.64 6.94
N GLY A 218 1.16 -17.64 7.82
CA GLY A 218 1.33 -16.25 7.40
C GLY A 218 2.59 -16.05 6.56
N ILE A 219 3.73 -16.57 7.03
CA ILE A 219 5.01 -16.51 6.30
C ILE A 219 4.92 -17.24 4.96
N LEU A 220 4.37 -18.45 4.96
CA LEU A 220 4.18 -19.23 3.73
C LEU A 220 3.28 -18.49 2.74
N SER A 221 2.20 -17.88 3.22
CA SER A 221 1.31 -17.08 2.38
C SER A 221 2.03 -15.88 1.78
N ALA A 222 2.82 -15.15 2.58
CA ALA A 222 3.62 -14.03 2.10
C ALA A 222 4.59 -14.46 0.99
N PHE A 223 5.27 -15.58 1.17
CA PHE A 223 6.17 -16.14 0.16
C PHE A 223 5.45 -16.53 -1.13
N VAL A 224 4.35 -17.28 -1.03
CA VAL A 224 3.56 -17.70 -2.20
C VAL A 224 3.01 -16.49 -2.95
N ILE A 225 2.48 -15.49 -2.24
CA ILE A 225 1.93 -14.28 -2.85
C ILE A 225 3.04 -13.48 -3.54
N GLY A 226 4.21 -13.35 -2.91
CA GLY A 226 5.38 -12.72 -3.54
C GLY A 226 5.76 -13.39 -4.86
N LEU A 227 5.79 -14.73 -4.90
CA LEU A 227 6.04 -15.48 -6.13
C LEU A 227 4.97 -15.25 -7.20
N VAL A 228 3.69 -15.20 -6.81
CA VAL A 228 2.58 -14.93 -7.74
C VAL A 228 2.69 -13.52 -8.31
N VAL A 229 2.98 -12.51 -7.48
CA VAL A 229 3.17 -11.12 -7.94
C VAL A 229 4.35 -11.05 -8.91
N LEU A 230 5.48 -11.69 -8.60
CA LEU A 230 6.64 -11.75 -9.48
C LEU A 230 6.33 -12.43 -10.82
N ALA A 231 5.56 -13.52 -10.80
CA ALA A 231 5.13 -14.20 -12.02
C ALA A 231 4.14 -13.37 -12.85
N LEU A 232 3.21 -12.67 -12.20
CA LEU A 232 2.29 -11.76 -12.89
C LEU A 232 3.03 -10.59 -13.53
N GLN A 233 4.09 -10.08 -12.88
CA GLN A 233 4.95 -9.04 -13.45
C GLN A 233 5.69 -9.51 -14.68
N SER A 234 6.30 -10.70 -14.64
CA SER A 234 7.03 -11.21 -15.81
C SER A 234 6.12 -11.46 -17.02
N LEU A 235 4.84 -11.75 -16.78
CA LEU A 235 3.86 -12.01 -17.83
C LEU A 235 3.14 -10.75 -18.35
N LEU A 236 2.81 -9.80 -17.47
CA LEU A 236 1.96 -8.64 -17.80
C LEU A 236 2.74 -7.32 -17.93
N GLY A 237 3.98 -7.28 -17.44
CA GLY A 237 4.83 -6.09 -17.40
C GLY A 237 4.37 -5.01 -16.42
N ASP A 238 5.23 -4.00 -16.26
CA ASP A 238 5.05 -2.89 -15.29
C ASP A 238 3.81 -2.03 -15.53
N ARG A 239 3.25 -2.10 -16.74
CA ARG A 239 2.04 -1.35 -17.10
C ARG A 239 0.82 -1.81 -16.29
N TRP A 240 0.75 -3.11 -15.99
CA TRP A 240 -0.36 -3.69 -15.27
C TRP A 240 0.00 -4.01 -13.83
N VAL A 241 1.21 -4.50 -13.55
CA VAL A 241 1.62 -4.82 -12.17
C VAL A 241 2.79 -3.92 -11.75
N PRO A 242 2.59 -2.98 -10.80
CA PRO A 242 3.67 -2.13 -10.30
C PRO A 242 4.83 -2.95 -9.71
N GLN A 243 6.05 -2.46 -9.84
CA GLN A 243 7.24 -3.07 -9.23
C GLN A 243 7.24 -2.80 -7.71
N PRO A 244 7.32 -3.82 -6.85
CA PRO A 244 7.82 -3.65 -5.49
C PRO A 244 9.33 -3.42 -5.61
N ARG A 245 9.78 -2.21 -5.28
CA ARG A 245 11.21 -1.91 -5.11
C ARG A 245 11.53 -1.78 -3.64
#